data_AF-A0A0E3VS30-F1
#
_entry.id   AF-A0A0E3VS30-F1
#
_cell.length_a   1.000
_cell.length_b   1.000
_cell.length_c   1.000
_cell.angle_alpha   90.00
_cell.angle_beta   90.00
_cell.angle_gamma   90.00
#
_symmetry.space_group_name_H-M   'P 1'
#
loop_
_entity.id
_entity.type
_entity.pdbx_description
1 polymer ?
#
loop_
_entity_poly.entity_id
_entity_poly.type
_entity_poly.pdbx_seq_one_letter_code
_entity_poly.pdbx_strand_id
1 'polypeptide(L)'
;MRAGKRLSGPQGCLAAAGKRKELQSFAWEATMDQGTAETGTVTGGVNILLRLEGLTLFAGMVVLYWAWDGSWLVFALLFFVPDLSFLAYLSGARFGALVYNAAHSYMAPVALLTLGFGLASPLTLSIALIWLAHIGIDRALGYGLKYSAGFGFTHLGRIGRQKDA
;
A
#
# COMPACT_ATOMS: atom_id res chain seq x y z
N MET A 1 -21.49 -51.28 72.42
CA MET A 1 -20.81 -49.99 72.68
C MET A 1 -19.87 -49.67 71.52
N ARG A 2 -20.05 -48.49 70.91
CA ARG A 2 -19.08 -47.63 70.21
C ARG A 2 -18.02 -48.22 69.25
N ALA A 3 -18.19 -47.83 67.98
CA ALA A 3 -17.30 -46.97 67.19
C ALA A 3 -15.85 -47.41 66.90
N GLY A 4 -15.54 -47.47 65.60
CA GLY A 4 -14.16 -47.50 65.10
C GLY A 4 -14.08 -47.35 63.58
N LYS A 5 -14.29 -46.13 63.08
CA LYS A 5 -13.96 -45.72 61.70
C LYS A 5 -12.46 -45.91 61.44
N ARG A 6 -12.07 -46.40 60.26
CA ARG A 6 -10.78 -46.05 59.64
C ARG A 6 -11.00 -45.83 58.14
N LEU A 7 -10.86 -44.56 57.76
CA LEU A 7 -11.01 -44.05 56.41
C LEU A 7 -9.75 -44.37 55.60
N SER A 8 -9.96 -44.84 54.37
CA SER A 8 -8.97 -44.85 53.29
C SER A 8 -8.57 -43.42 52.95
N GLY A 9 -7.27 -43.12 52.94
CA GLY A 9 -6.71 -42.16 51.98
C GLY A 9 -6.10 -42.94 50.81
N PRO A 10 -5.40 -42.29 49.87
CA PRO A 10 -5.55 -40.93 49.34
C PRO A 10 -5.97 -41.02 47.85
N GLN A 11 -6.63 -40.00 47.28
CA GLN A 11 -6.58 -39.70 45.84
C GLN A 11 -7.51 -38.53 45.52
N GLY A 12 -6.96 -37.33 45.55
CA GLY A 12 -7.71 -36.13 45.21
C GLY A 12 -6.81 -34.93 45.02
N CYS A 13 -5.87 -35.00 44.06
CA CYS A 13 -5.27 -33.79 43.46
C CYS A 13 -4.37 -34.12 42.25
N LEU A 14 -4.90 -34.64 41.12
CA LEU A 14 -4.06 -34.84 39.92
C LEU A 14 -4.73 -34.58 38.56
N ALA A 15 -5.86 -33.86 38.51
CA ALA A 15 -6.61 -33.64 37.26
C ALA A 15 -6.78 -32.16 36.84
N ALA A 16 -5.81 -31.29 37.11
CA ALA A 16 -5.89 -29.86 36.73
C ALA A 16 -4.61 -29.27 36.11
N ALA A 17 -3.60 -30.09 35.81
CA ALA A 17 -2.33 -29.62 35.23
C ALA A 17 -2.23 -29.78 33.71
N GLY A 18 -2.95 -30.73 33.10
CA GLY A 18 -2.87 -31.02 31.65
C GLY A 18 -3.58 -29.98 30.77
N LYS A 19 -4.80 -29.56 31.13
CA LYS A 19 -5.59 -28.62 30.32
C LYS A 19 -5.00 -27.20 30.24
N ARG A 20 -4.21 -26.78 31.24
CA ARG A 20 -3.57 -25.45 31.22
C ARG A 20 -2.49 -25.34 30.16
N LYS A 21 -1.70 -26.39 29.93
CA LYS A 21 -0.66 -26.37 28.90
C LYS A 21 -1.24 -26.36 27.49
N GLU A 22 -2.35 -27.07 27.27
CA GLU A 22 -3.03 -27.13 25.98
C GLU A 22 -3.77 -25.82 25.64
N LEU A 23 -4.42 -25.19 26.64
CA LEU A 23 -5.05 -23.88 26.45
C LEU A 23 -4.01 -22.76 26.32
N GLN A 24 -2.86 -22.88 26.99
CA GLN A 24 -1.73 -21.99 26.76
C GLN A 24 -1.11 -22.21 25.38
N SER A 25 -1.13 -23.44 24.85
CA SER A 25 -0.69 -23.71 23.48
C SER A 25 -1.59 -23.17 22.41
N PHE A 26 -2.89 -23.39 22.55
CA PHE A 26 -3.88 -22.75 21.69
C PHE A 26 -3.86 -21.22 21.78
N ALA A 27 -3.60 -20.64 22.95
CA ALA A 27 -3.49 -19.19 23.13
C ALA A 27 -2.18 -18.61 22.57
N TRP A 28 -1.06 -19.35 22.59
CA TRP A 28 0.20 -18.90 21.97
C TRP A 28 0.22 -19.11 20.45
N GLU A 29 -0.46 -20.12 19.92
CA GLU A 29 -0.64 -20.30 18.47
C GLU A 29 -1.50 -19.16 17.88
N ALA A 30 -2.56 -18.75 18.59
CA ALA A 30 -3.47 -17.69 18.15
C ALA A 30 -2.88 -16.26 18.25
N THR A 31 -1.79 -16.06 19.01
CA THR A 31 -1.11 -14.76 19.15
C THR A 31 0.11 -14.61 18.25
N MET A 32 0.60 -15.71 17.65
CA MET A 32 1.75 -15.72 16.74
C MET A 32 1.41 -15.44 15.26
N ASP A 33 0.16 -15.08 14.94
CA ASP A 33 -0.24 -14.52 13.64
C ASP A 33 -0.35 -12.99 13.66
N GLN A 34 0.45 -12.31 14.50
CA GLN A 34 0.50 -10.85 14.60
C GLN A 34 1.80 -10.27 13.99
N GLY A 35 2.56 -11.08 13.26
CA GLY A 35 3.91 -10.74 12.78
C GLY A 35 4.05 -10.44 11.28
N THR A 36 2.96 -10.40 10.50
CA THR A 36 3.04 -10.33 9.02
C THR A 36 2.48 -9.05 8.37
N ALA A 37 1.78 -8.18 9.12
CA ALA A 37 1.13 -7.00 8.54
C ALA A 37 1.97 -5.71 8.61
N GLU A 38 3.29 -5.75 8.39
CA GLU A 38 4.09 -4.52 8.21
C GLU A 38 3.64 -3.74 6.96
N THR A 39 3.02 -4.41 5.97
CA THR A 39 2.51 -3.80 4.74
C THR A 39 1.19 -4.46 4.31
N GLY A 40 0.07 -3.74 4.45
CA GLY A 40 -1.24 -4.18 3.94
C GLY A 40 -1.33 -4.03 2.41
N THR A 41 -2.12 -4.88 1.74
CA THR A 41 -2.39 -4.73 0.30
C THR A 41 -3.87 -4.90 0.00
N VAL A 42 -4.39 -4.13 -0.94
CA VAL A 42 -5.78 -4.23 -1.40
C VAL A 42 -5.92 -5.43 -2.34
N THR A 43 -6.93 -6.27 -2.10
CA THR A 43 -7.19 -7.49 -2.87
C THR A 43 -8.57 -7.48 -3.55
N GLY A 44 -8.79 -8.43 -4.47
CA GLY A 44 -10.09 -8.67 -5.09
C GLY A 44 -10.65 -7.51 -5.93
N GLY A 45 -11.97 -7.32 -5.88
CA GLY A 45 -12.68 -6.33 -6.71
C GLY A 45 -12.27 -4.88 -6.43
N VAL A 46 -11.89 -4.54 -5.18
CA VAL A 46 -11.44 -3.19 -4.83
C VAL A 46 -10.13 -2.83 -5.53
N ASN A 47 -9.21 -3.81 -5.68
CA ASN A 47 -7.98 -3.59 -6.43
C ASN A 47 -8.27 -3.25 -7.90
N ILE A 48 -9.17 -4.00 -8.54
CA ILE A 48 -9.60 -3.75 -9.91
C ILE A 48 -10.20 -2.35 -10.04
N LEU A 49 -11.08 -1.96 -9.10
CA LEU A 49 -11.70 -0.64 -9.09
C LEU A 49 -10.65 0.48 -9.02
N LEU A 50 -9.68 0.40 -8.10
CA LEU A 50 -8.61 1.39 -7.98
C LEU A 50 -7.76 1.51 -9.25
N ARG A 51 -7.52 0.40 -9.96
CA ARG A 51 -6.81 0.42 -11.25
C ARG A 51 -7.64 1.07 -12.35
N LEU A 52 -8.95 0.83 -12.36
CA LEU A 52 -9.88 1.49 -13.29
C LEU A 52 -10.02 2.99 -13.00
N GLU A 53 -10.02 3.40 -11.74
CA GLU A 53 -9.96 4.80 -11.34
C GLU A 53 -8.67 5.47 -11.87
N GLY A 54 -7.52 4.80 -11.70
CA GLY A 54 -6.25 5.26 -12.28
C GLY A 54 -6.30 5.39 -13.80
N LEU A 55 -6.86 4.40 -14.49
CA LEU A 55 -7.02 4.41 -15.95
C LEU A 55 -7.94 5.56 -16.40
N THR A 56 -9.03 5.78 -15.67
CA THR A 56 -9.99 6.86 -15.94
C THR A 56 -9.32 8.22 -15.76
N LEU A 57 -8.53 8.38 -14.69
CA LEU A 57 -7.76 9.60 -14.45
C LEU A 57 -6.76 9.85 -15.59
N PHE A 58 -5.98 8.83 -15.99
CA PHE A 58 -5.05 8.93 -17.11
C PHE A 58 -5.75 9.36 -18.40
N ALA A 59 -6.81 8.64 -18.80
CA ALA A 59 -7.55 8.95 -20.01
C ALA A 59 -8.14 10.37 -19.98
N GLY A 60 -8.74 10.75 -18.85
CA GLY A 60 -9.30 12.09 -18.66
C GLY A 60 -8.25 13.20 -18.81
N MET A 61 -7.09 13.04 -18.17
CA MET A 61 -6.02 14.04 -18.25
C MET A 61 -5.39 14.12 -19.65
N VAL A 62 -5.24 13.00 -20.36
CA VAL A 62 -4.77 12.99 -21.75
C VAL A 62 -5.76 13.70 -22.67
N VAL A 63 -7.06 13.44 -22.53
CA VAL A 63 -8.11 14.10 -23.31
C VAL A 63 -8.14 15.60 -23.03
N LEU A 64 -8.04 16.01 -21.75
CA LEU A 64 -7.96 17.43 -21.39
C LEU A 64 -6.72 18.10 -21.96
N TYR A 65 -5.55 17.42 -21.92
CA TYR A 65 -4.32 17.96 -22.50
C TYR A 65 -4.38 18.10 -24.02
N TRP A 66 -5.01 17.13 -24.70
CA TRP A 66 -5.27 17.20 -26.14
C TRP A 66 -6.24 18.33 -26.49
N ALA A 67 -7.34 18.46 -25.75
CA ALA A 67 -8.32 19.54 -25.94
C ALA A 67 -7.73 20.92 -25.62
N TRP A 68 -6.72 20.98 -24.76
CA TRP A 68 -5.93 22.16 -24.44
C TRP A 68 -4.89 22.52 -25.53
N ASP A 69 -4.75 21.72 -26.58
CA ASP A 69 -3.73 21.87 -27.63
C ASP A 69 -2.29 21.93 -27.07
N GLY A 70 -2.02 21.11 -26.05
CA GLY A 70 -0.70 21.05 -25.42
C GLY A 70 0.37 20.44 -26.32
N SER A 71 1.63 20.83 -26.11
CA SER A 71 2.77 20.27 -26.84
C SER A 71 3.04 18.82 -26.45
N TRP A 72 2.84 17.90 -27.38
CA TRP A 72 3.11 16.47 -27.18
C TRP A 72 4.58 16.15 -26.87
N LEU A 73 5.53 17.00 -27.31
CA LEU A 73 6.93 16.88 -26.91
C LEU A 73 7.10 17.17 -25.41
N VAL A 74 6.47 18.25 -24.92
CA VAL A 74 6.48 18.60 -23.48
C VAL A 74 5.79 17.51 -22.68
N PHE A 75 4.65 17.01 -23.17
CA PHE A 75 3.97 15.86 -22.59
C PHE A 75 4.93 14.69 -22.41
N ALA A 76 5.52 14.19 -23.49
CA ALA A 76 6.39 13.02 -23.46
C ALA A 76 7.60 13.21 -22.52
N LEU A 77 8.24 14.38 -22.54
CA LEU A 77 9.40 14.65 -21.69
C LEU A 77 9.04 14.70 -20.21
N LEU A 78 7.99 15.45 -19.86
CA LEU A 78 7.60 15.64 -18.46
C LEU A 78 6.89 14.43 -17.87
N PHE A 79 6.26 13.60 -18.72
CA PHE A 79 5.57 12.38 -18.29
C PHE A 79 6.51 11.44 -17.53
N PHE A 80 7.77 11.28 -17.96
CA PHE A 80 8.73 10.39 -17.31
C PHE A 80 9.46 11.02 -16.11
N VAL A 81 9.29 12.31 -15.84
CA VAL A 81 10.02 13.01 -14.76
C VAL A 81 9.69 12.45 -13.37
N PRO A 82 8.43 12.19 -12.99
CA PRO A 82 8.10 11.67 -11.67
C PRO A 82 8.77 10.32 -11.39
N ASP A 83 8.98 9.48 -12.41
CA ASP A 83 9.62 8.17 -12.25
C ASP A 83 11.06 8.27 -11.78
N LEU A 84 11.80 9.32 -12.13
CA LEU A 84 13.18 9.52 -11.67
C LEU A 84 13.31 9.52 -10.14
N SER A 85 12.21 9.75 -9.42
CA SER A 85 12.13 9.60 -7.95
C SER A 85 12.55 8.21 -7.45
N PHE A 86 12.47 7.15 -8.27
CA PHE A 86 12.95 5.82 -7.89
C PHE A 86 14.46 5.81 -7.57
N LEU A 87 15.25 6.72 -8.16
CA LEU A 87 16.70 6.81 -7.91
C LEU A 87 17.01 7.13 -6.44
N ALA A 88 16.07 7.72 -5.70
CA ALA A 88 16.23 7.96 -4.26
C ALA A 88 16.35 6.66 -3.44
N TYR A 89 15.93 5.50 -3.99
CA TYR A 89 16.15 4.20 -3.35
C TYR A 89 17.63 3.82 -3.26
N LEU A 90 18.51 4.44 -4.04
CA LEU A 90 19.97 4.26 -3.92
C LEU A 90 20.49 4.73 -2.55
N SER A 91 19.79 5.68 -1.91
CA SER A 91 20.09 6.18 -0.57
C SER A 91 19.37 5.43 0.55
N GLY A 92 18.62 4.37 0.22
CA GLY A 92 17.93 3.49 1.17
C GLY A 92 16.40 3.45 0.99
N ALA A 93 15.79 2.35 1.44
CA ALA A 93 14.39 2.04 1.17
C ALA A 93 13.39 3.06 1.78
N ARG A 94 13.66 3.56 2.99
CA ARG A 94 12.79 4.54 3.67
C ARG A 94 12.78 5.88 2.94
N PHE A 95 13.96 6.40 2.62
CA PHE A 95 14.09 7.67 1.92
C PHE A 95 13.56 7.56 0.48
N GLY A 96 13.87 6.46 -0.21
CA GLY A 96 13.31 6.15 -1.52
C GLY A 96 11.78 6.13 -1.52
N ALA A 97 11.15 5.45 -0.55
CA ALA A 97 9.69 5.41 -0.43
C ALA A 97 9.09 6.80 -0.18
N LEU A 98 9.73 7.63 0.66
CA LEU A 98 9.28 8.99 0.91
C LEU A 98 9.30 9.85 -0.36
N VAL A 99 10.42 9.87 -1.08
CA VAL A 99 10.59 10.68 -2.29
C VAL A 99 9.68 10.18 -3.41
N TYR A 100 9.58 8.87 -3.61
CA TYR A 100 8.67 8.28 -4.58
C TYR A 100 7.21 8.64 -4.28
N ASN A 101 6.78 8.50 -3.02
CA ASN A 101 5.41 8.80 -2.62
C ASN A 101 5.08 10.29 -2.75
N ALA A 102 6.04 11.17 -2.48
CA ALA A 102 5.87 12.60 -2.72
C ALA A 102 5.65 12.89 -4.22
N ALA A 103 6.42 12.22 -5.10
CA ALA A 103 6.27 12.35 -6.55
C ALA A 103 5.00 11.68 -7.12
N HIS A 104 4.48 10.64 -6.45
CA HIS A 104 3.31 9.86 -6.90
C HIS A 104 2.06 10.09 -6.04
N SER A 105 2.05 11.17 -5.26
CA SER A 105 0.87 11.64 -4.53
C SER A 105 0.10 12.64 -5.40
N TYR A 106 -1.23 12.60 -5.33
CA TYR A 106 -2.07 13.59 -6.01
C TYR A 106 -1.95 15.00 -5.43
N MET A 107 -1.44 15.14 -4.19
CA MET A 107 -1.43 16.43 -3.48
C MET A 107 -0.72 17.53 -4.27
N ALA A 108 0.51 17.26 -4.73
CA ALA A 108 1.30 18.24 -5.47
C ALA A 108 0.69 18.61 -6.83
N PRO A 109 0.34 17.67 -7.72
CA PRO A 109 -0.20 18.03 -9.02
C PRO A 109 -1.63 18.61 -8.93
N VAL A 110 -2.46 18.22 -7.97
CA VAL A 110 -3.77 18.88 -7.76
C VAL A 110 -3.60 20.31 -7.26
N ALA A 111 -2.63 20.56 -6.37
CA ALA A 111 -2.30 21.93 -5.95
C ALA A 111 -1.82 22.77 -7.14
N LEU A 112 -0.94 22.22 -8.00
CA LEU A 112 -0.50 22.89 -9.23
C LEU A 112 -1.65 23.11 -10.22
N LEU A 113 -2.57 22.16 -10.38
CA LEU A 113 -3.75 22.32 -11.23
C LEU A 113 -4.59 23.50 -10.75
N THR A 114 -4.85 23.57 -9.44
CA THR A 114 -5.66 24.62 -8.81
C THR A 114 -5.00 25.99 -8.93
N LEU A 115 -3.69 26.08 -8.65
CA LEU A 115 -2.92 27.32 -8.77
C LEU A 115 -2.79 27.76 -10.23
N GLY A 116 -2.49 26.82 -11.13
CA GLY A 116 -2.38 27.09 -12.57
C GLY A 116 -3.68 27.63 -13.15
N PHE A 117 -4.81 27.10 -12.69
CA PHE A 117 -6.13 27.60 -13.07
C PHE A 117 -6.37 29.01 -12.53
N GLY A 118 -6.17 29.23 -11.23
CA GLY A 118 -6.38 30.54 -10.59
C GLY A 118 -5.45 31.65 -11.09
N LEU A 119 -4.23 31.31 -11.49
CA LEU A 119 -3.24 32.24 -12.03
C LEU A 119 -3.28 32.32 -13.57
N ALA A 120 -4.18 31.59 -14.23
CA ALA A 120 -4.26 31.47 -15.68
C ALA A 120 -2.89 31.17 -16.34
N SER A 121 -2.12 30.24 -15.76
CA SER A 121 -0.76 29.90 -16.20
C SER A 121 -0.77 28.63 -17.07
N PRO A 122 -0.60 28.74 -18.41
CA PRO A 122 -0.72 27.61 -19.33
C PRO A 122 0.29 26.49 -19.07
N LEU A 123 1.54 26.87 -18.77
CA LEU A 123 2.61 25.91 -18.49
C LEU A 123 2.34 25.16 -17.19
N THR A 124 1.89 25.87 -16.14
CA THR A 124 1.58 25.25 -14.85
C THR A 124 0.44 24.25 -14.96
N LEU A 125 -0.63 24.62 -15.70
CA LEU A 125 -1.73 23.70 -16.01
C LEU A 125 -1.26 22.48 -16.80
N SER A 126 -0.42 22.70 -17.82
CA SER A 126 0.15 21.61 -18.63
C SER A 126 0.94 20.62 -17.76
N ILE A 127 1.81 21.12 -16.88
CA ILE A 127 2.59 20.29 -15.94
C ILE A 127 1.64 19.49 -15.04
N ALA A 128 0.60 20.11 -14.49
CA ALA A 128 -0.35 19.45 -13.61
C ALA A 128 -1.12 18.32 -14.31
N LEU A 129 -1.61 18.56 -15.54
CA LEU A 129 -2.32 17.55 -16.34
C LEU A 129 -1.41 16.37 -16.69
N ILE A 130 -0.18 16.63 -17.16
CA ILE A 130 0.80 15.59 -17.50
C ILE A 130 1.13 14.74 -16.27
N TRP A 131 1.34 15.39 -15.12
CA TRP A 131 1.69 14.71 -13.88
C TRP A 131 0.53 13.86 -13.35
N LEU A 132 -0.71 14.37 -13.37
CA LEU A 132 -1.89 13.57 -13.03
C LEU A 132 -2.07 12.37 -13.98
N ALA A 133 -1.82 12.57 -15.29
CA ALA A 133 -1.85 11.47 -16.25
C ALA A 133 -0.84 10.39 -15.89
N HIS A 134 0.41 10.77 -15.58
CA HIS A 134 1.45 9.85 -15.15
C HIS A 134 1.03 9.02 -13.92
N ILE A 135 0.55 9.67 -12.85
CA ILE A 135 0.09 8.94 -11.66
C ILE A 135 -1.09 8.02 -11.99
N GLY A 136 -2.00 8.46 -12.87
CA GLY A 136 -3.13 7.65 -13.33
C GLY A 136 -2.68 6.34 -13.99
N ILE A 137 -1.73 6.39 -14.93
CA ILE A 137 -1.24 5.18 -15.60
C ILE A 137 -0.44 4.28 -14.63
N ASP A 138 0.33 4.86 -13.72
CA ASP A 138 1.07 4.14 -12.68
C ASP A 138 0.10 3.27 -11.86
N ARG A 139 -0.98 3.90 -11.37
CA ARG A 139 -2.06 3.21 -10.62
C ARG A 139 -2.79 2.17 -11.47
N ALA A 140 -3.10 2.48 -12.73
CA ALA A 140 -3.74 1.54 -13.64
C ALA A 140 -2.89 0.27 -13.85
N LEU A 141 -1.57 0.44 -13.96
CA LEU A 141 -0.63 -0.67 -14.11
C LEU A 141 -0.37 -1.42 -12.81
N GLY A 142 -0.90 -0.94 -11.67
CA GLY A 142 -0.78 -1.58 -10.36
C GLY A 142 0.44 -1.12 -9.57
N TYR A 143 1.14 -0.09 -10.05
CA TYR A 143 2.11 0.60 -9.24
C TYR A 143 1.37 1.49 -8.23
N GLY A 144 1.66 1.26 -6.96
CA GLY A 144 1.08 1.95 -5.81
C GLY A 144 2.07 2.88 -5.11
N LEU A 145 1.56 3.69 -4.17
CA LEU A 145 2.39 4.24 -3.09
C LEU A 145 3.15 3.12 -2.39
N LYS A 146 4.38 3.42 -2.05
CA LYS A 146 5.40 2.49 -1.57
C LYS A 146 5.44 2.44 -0.06
N TYR A 147 5.59 1.24 0.48
CA TYR A 147 5.95 1.04 1.87
C TYR A 147 7.46 1.15 2.06
N SER A 148 7.88 1.50 3.28
CA SER A 148 9.29 1.54 3.69
C SER A 148 9.98 0.17 3.69
N ALA A 149 9.21 -0.91 3.60
CA ALA A 149 9.69 -2.30 3.49
C ALA A 149 10.46 -2.58 2.18
N GLY A 150 10.33 -1.73 1.16
CA GLY A 150 11.11 -1.82 -0.08
C GLY A 150 10.31 -1.43 -1.33
N PHE A 151 10.99 -1.25 -2.46
CA PHE A 151 10.39 -0.76 -3.71
C PHE A 151 9.24 -1.63 -4.24
N GLY A 152 9.29 -2.94 -4.01
CA GLY A 152 8.28 -3.89 -4.46
C GLY A 152 6.99 -3.88 -3.65
N PHE A 153 6.95 -3.24 -2.47
CA PHE A 153 5.80 -3.28 -1.58
C PHE A 153 4.93 -2.04 -1.79
N THR A 154 3.71 -2.24 -2.27
CA THR A 154 2.77 -1.16 -2.52
C THR A 154 1.39 -1.46 -1.96
N HIS A 155 0.58 -0.42 -1.75
CA HIS A 155 -0.81 -0.60 -1.31
C HIS A 155 -1.69 -1.37 -2.32
N LEU A 156 -1.31 -1.41 -3.61
CA LEU A 156 -1.99 -2.17 -4.66
C LEU A 156 -1.46 -3.61 -4.79
N GLY A 157 -0.54 -4.02 -3.93
CA GLY A 157 0.09 -5.34 -3.98
C GLY A 157 1.59 -5.27 -4.21
N ARG A 158 2.20 -6.46 -4.24
CA ARG A 158 3.63 -6.63 -4.47
C ARG A 158 3.93 -6.61 -5.96
N ILE A 159 4.90 -5.78 -6.37
CA ILE A 159 5.39 -5.73 -7.75
C ILE A 159 6.40 -6.86 -7.98
N GLY A 160 6.26 -7.55 -9.11
CA GLY A 160 7.13 -8.65 -9.54
C GLY A 160 6.46 -10.02 -9.45
N ARG A 161 7.11 -11.04 -10.01
CA ARG A 161 6.57 -12.41 -10.07
C ARG A 161 6.53 -13.00 -8.66
N GLN A 162 5.34 -13.22 -8.14
CA GLN A 162 5.16 -14.06 -6.96
C GLN A 162 5.43 -15.50 -7.42
N LYS A 163 6.40 -16.17 -6.79
CA LYS A 163 6.46 -17.63 -6.89
C LYS A 163 5.36 -18.11 -5.97
N ASP A 164 4.30 -18.64 -6.56
CA ASP A 164 3.25 -19.32 -5.81
C ASP A 164 3.94 -20.37 -4.91
N ALA A 165 3.69 -20.26 -3.60
CA ALA A 165 4.21 -21.16 -2.58
C ALA A 165 3.31 -22.37 -2.43
#